data_AF-A0A5A9PV60-F1
#
_entry.id   AF-A0A5A9PV60-F1
#
_cell.length_a   1.000
_cell.length_b   1.000
_cell.length_c   1.000
_cell.angle_alpha   90.00
_cell.angle_beta   90.00
_cell.angle_gamma   90.00
#
_symmetry.space_group_name_H-M   'P 1'
#
loop_
_entity.id
_entity.type
_entity.pdbx_description
1 polymer ?
#
loop_
_entity_poly.entity_id
_entity_poly.type
_entity_poly.pdbx_seq_one_letter_code
_entity_poly.pdbx_strand_id
1 'polypeptide(L)'
;MQEQLISSLVSEDPNLPSTPTSDGTSKRLSWSRLLQKIHSSQSLDSDSDNHSSIDDASDTGSISMADLSETDLFFDPTEEALCKEVVQLVSENLTDAKDGVLHCSKLLIPEKLLEHIGQELVHLSASEPCGLRGALIDLCVERGGSCEAMGQIAVDPCLVPTFHLTLVLRLDSKGLWPKIQGLFTGRSPASPVVRHALKLSTGFRVIKRKLYSSEELLIEEC
;
A
#
# COMPACT_ATOMS: atom_id res chain seq x y z
N MET A 1 51.88 55.61 -7.02
CA MET A 1 52.54 55.01 -5.83
C MET A 1 51.51 54.07 -5.22
N GLN A 2 51.52 52.78 -5.56
CA GLN A 2 52.36 51.72 -4.94
C GLN A 2 52.11 51.61 -3.43
N GLU A 3 51.80 50.48 -2.81
CA GLU A 3 51.67 49.05 -3.15
C GLU A 3 50.98 48.36 -1.94
N GLN A 4 50.31 47.21 -2.17
CA GLN A 4 50.36 45.93 -1.43
C GLN A 4 50.30 45.93 0.13
N LEU A 5 49.65 45.03 0.89
CA LEU A 5 49.22 43.62 0.85
C LEU A 5 48.33 43.48 2.15
N ILE A 6 47.33 42.60 2.32
CA ILE A 6 47.45 41.19 2.75
C ILE A 6 46.02 40.58 2.77
N SER A 7 45.90 39.47 2.04
CA SER A 7 45.17 38.20 2.27
C SER A 7 43.81 38.12 2.97
N SER A 8 42.83 37.68 2.17
CA SER A 8 42.03 36.44 2.30
C SER A 8 41.76 35.85 3.69
N LEU A 9 40.48 35.78 4.07
CA LEU A 9 39.90 34.61 4.75
C LEU A 9 38.44 34.43 4.28
N VAL A 10 38.28 33.55 3.30
CA VAL A 10 37.06 32.77 3.05
C VAL A 10 36.99 31.74 4.19
N SER A 11 35.96 31.79 5.01
CA SER A 11 35.60 30.68 5.90
C SER A 11 34.60 29.80 5.17
N GLU A 12 35.10 28.67 4.67
CA GLU A 12 34.29 27.51 4.29
C GLU A 12 33.85 26.80 5.57
N ASP A 13 32.54 26.71 5.80
CA ASP A 13 31.92 25.83 6.81
C ASP A 13 31.53 24.52 6.10
N PRO A 14 32.15 23.36 6.41
CA PRO A 14 31.97 22.14 5.61
C PRO A 14 30.97 21.13 6.21
N ASN A 15 29.86 21.55 6.82
CA ASN A 15 28.91 20.59 7.44
C ASN A 15 27.43 21.00 7.35
N LEU A 16 26.91 21.23 6.15
CA LEU A 16 25.46 21.21 5.89
C LEU A 16 25.15 20.25 4.73
N PRO A 17 24.31 19.22 4.93
CA PRO A 17 23.89 18.37 3.83
C PRO A 17 22.98 19.15 2.88
N SER A 18 23.34 19.13 1.61
CA SER A 18 22.60 19.74 0.50
C SER A 18 21.17 19.20 0.44
N THR A 19 20.19 20.11 0.39
CA THR A 19 18.79 19.76 0.09
C THR A 19 18.70 19.14 -1.31
N PRO A 20 18.09 17.96 -1.47
CA PRO A 20 17.86 17.42 -2.80
C PRO A 20 16.76 18.23 -3.50
N THR A 21 17.13 18.91 -4.59
CA THR A 21 16.18 19.44 -5.56
C THR A 21 15.46 18.27 -6.22
N SER A 22 14.29 17.94 -5.68
CA SER A 22 13.34 16.99 -6.26
C SER A 22 12.63 17.65 -7.44
N ASP A 23 13.29 17.69 -8.59
CA ASP A 23 12.62 17.93 -9.87
C ASP A 23 12.08 16.60 -10.39
N GLY A 24 10.99 16.17 -9.75
CA GLY A 24 10.25 14.97 -10.08
C GLY A 24 8.79 15.29 -9.94
N THR A 25 8.14 15.67 -11.04
CA THR A 25 6.69 15.81 -11.09
C THR A 25 6.05 14.43 -10.98
N SER A 26 6.07 13.85 -9.77
CA SER A 26 5.15 12.79 -9.39
C SER A 26 3.78 13.41 -9.43
N LYS A 27 3.02 13.09 -10.48
CA LYS A 27 1.65 13.52 -10.67
C LYS A 27 0.84 13.01 -9.49
N ARG A 28 0.68 13.85 -8.47
CA ARG A 28 -0.25 13.67 -7.36
C ARG A 28 -1.62 13.39 -7.97
N LEU A 29 -2.04 12.13 -7.97
CA LEU A 29 -3.35 11.76 -8.48
C LEU A 29 -4.39 12.44 -7.61
N SER A 30 -5.32 13.12 -8.28
CA SER A 30 -6.27 14.02 -7.63
C SER A 30 -7.25 13.22 -6.79
N TRP A 31 -7.21 13.44 -5.48
CA TRP A 31 -8.17 13.00 -4.46
C TRP A 31 -9.66 13.18 -4.85
N SER A 32 -9.94 14.07 -5.81
CA SER A 32 -11.28 14.33 -6.34
C SER A 32 -11.99 13.09 -6.92
N ARG A 33 -11.26 12.15 -7.53
CA ARG A 33 -11.87 10.95 -8.12
C ARG A 33 -12.34 9.93 -7.09
N LEU A 34 -11.63 9.82 -5.96
CA LEU A 34 -11.98 8.92 -4.88
C LEU A 34 -13.22 9.41 -4.13
N LEU A 35 -13.29 10.72 -3.86
CA LEU A 35 -14.43 11.33 -3.15
C LEU A 35 -15.74 11.22 -3.94
N GLN A 36 -15.70 11.31 -5.27
CA GLN A 36 -16.90 11.16 -6.11
C GLN A 36 -17.52 9.76 -6.03
N LYS A 37 -16.71 8.72 -5.83
CA LYS A 37 -17.17 7.33 -5.79
C LYS A 37 -17.84 6.97 -4.46
N ILE A 38 -17.41 7.59 -3.35
CA ILE A 38 -17.96 7.34 -2.01
C ILE A 38 -19.38 7.91 -1.85
N HIS A 39 -19.64 9.11 -2.39
CA HIS A 39 -20.97 9.73 -2.27
C HIS A 39 -22.07 8.99 -3.04
N SER A 40 -21.70 8.12 -4.01
CA SER A 40 -22.66 7.29 -4.74
C SER A 40 -23.13 6.06 -3.95
N SER A 41 -22.39 5.62 -2.92
CA SER A 41 -22.66 4.35 -2.23
C SER A 41 -23.50 4.47 -0.94
N GLN A 42 -23.70 5.68 -0.39
CA GLN A 42 -24.38 5.88 0.90
C GLN A 42 -25.92 6.08 0.81
N SER A 43 -26.54 5.81 -0.34
CA SER A 43 -27.94 6.21 -0.60
C SER A 43 -29.01 5.12 -0.41
N LEU A 44 -28.74 3.99 0.27
CA LEU A 44 -29.76 2.92 0.42
C LEU A 44 -29.90 2.42 1.87
N ASP A 45 -31.07 2.72 2.44
CA ASP A 45 -31.92 2.01 3.40
C ASP A 45 -31.46 1.76 4.85
N SER A 46 -31.86 2.67 5.74
CA SER A 46 -32.12 2.42 7.18
C SER A 46 -33.63 2.49 7.40
N ASP A 47 -34.26 1.37 7.77
CA ASP A 47 -35.54 1.34 8.49
C ASP A 47 -35.83 -0.09 8.98
N SER A 48 -35.74 -0.33 10.29
CA SER A 48 -36.58 -1.35 10.96
C SER A 48 -36.55 -1.17 12.48
N ASP A 49 -37.61 -0.56 13.00
CA ASP A 49 -38.02 -0.61 14.40
C ASP A 49 -38.54 -2.02 14.74
N ASN A 50 -38.14 -2.59 15.89
CA ASN A 50 -38.99 -3.57 16.55
C ASN A 50 -38.82 -3.55 18.08
N HIS A 51 -39.91 -3.21 18.75
CA HIS A 51 -40.13 -3.27 20.20
C HIS A 51 -40.59 -4.68 20.60
N SER A 52 -40.00 -5.26 21.66
CA SER A 52 -40.75 -6.13 22.60
C SER A 52 -39.98 -6.34 23.91
N SER A 53 -40.71 -6.16 25.01
CA SER A 53 -40.31 -6.17 26.41
C SER A 53 -40.17 -7.58 27.02
N ILE A 54 -39.48 -7.64 28.19
CA ILE A 54 -39.76 -8.52 29.37
C ILE A 54 -39.39 -10.02 29.16
N ASP A 55 -38.66 -10.76 30.02
CA ASP A 55 -38.53 -10.83 31.48
C ASP A 55 -37.19 -11.43 31.96
N ASP A 56 -36.97 -11.21 33.26
CA ASP A 56 -35.95 -11.67 34.20
C ASP A 56 -35.88 -13.21 34.40
N ALA A 57 -34.67 -13.78 34.37
CA ALA A 57 -34.29 -14.97 35.13
C ALA A 57 -32.77 -15.19 35.03
N SER A 58 -32.07 -14.94 36.15
CA SER A 58 -30.70 -15.39 36.35
C SER A 58 -30.67 -16.93 36.39
N ASP A 59 -30.07 -17.55 35.39
CA ASP A 59 -29.60 -18.93 35.50
C ASP A 59 -28.09 -18.95 35.27
N THR A 60 -27.39 -19.46 36.29
CA THR A 60 -25.93 -19.55 36.34
C THR A 60 -25.52 -20.76 35.49
N GLY A 61 -25.56 -20.57 34.19
CA GLY A 61 -24.98 -21.49 33.21
C GLY A 61 -23.49 -21.18 33.07
N SER A 62 -22.65 -21.97 33.72
CA SER A 62 -21.21 -22.03 33.46
C SER A 62 -20.98 -22.43 32.00
N ILE A 63 -20.95 -21.46 31.08
CA ILE A 63 -20.47 -21.68 29.73
C ILE A 63 -18.97 -21.94 29.82
N SER A 64 -18.52 -23.11 29.37
CA SER A 64 -17.09 -23.39 29.29
C SER A 64 -16.48 -22.45 28.24
N MET A 65 -15.67 -21.47 28.68
CA MET A 65 -14.81 -20.65 27.81
C MET A 65 -13.63 -21.45 27.25
N ALA A 66 -13.88 -22.66 26.76
CA ALA A 66 -12.85 -23.60 26.34
C ALA A 66 -13.17 -24.16 24.94
N ASP A 67 -13.49 -23.28 23.98
CA ASP A 67 -13.33 -23.58 22.55
C ASP A 67 -13.40 -22.34 21.62
N LEU A 68 -13.41 -21.11 22.14
CA LEU A 68 -13.20 -19.96 21.28
C LEU A 68 -11.70 -19.91 21.01
N SER A 69 -11.32 -20.15 19.76
CA SER A 69 -9.95 -19.92 19.33
C SER A 69 -9.59 -18.47 19.71
N GLU A 70 -8.39 -18.23 20.25
CA GLU A 70 -7.96 -16.87 20.62
C GLU A 70 -8.13 -15.88 19.46
N THR A 71 -8.16 -16.39 18.22
CA THR A 71 -8.50 -15.70 16.97
C THR A 71 -9.89 -15.04 16.91
N ASP A 72 -10.93 -15.64 17.49
CA ASP A 72 -12.32 -15.16 17.34
C ASP A 72 -12.69 -14.04 18.32
N LEU A 73 -11.91 -13.85 19.39
CA LEU A 73 -12.15 -12.82 20.39
C LEU A 73 -11.58 -11.44 20.01
N PHE A 74 -10.79 -11.36 18.95
CA PHE A 74 -10.23 -10.12 18.39
C PHE A 74 -10.85 -9.72 17.05
N PHE A 75 -11.94 -10.38 16.65
CA PHE A 75 -12.61 -10.07 15.39
C PHE A 75 -13.37 -8.75 15.51
N ASP A 76 -12.78 -7.66 15.00
CA ASP A 76 -13.46 -6.38 14.82
C ASP A 76 -14.11 -6.34 13.42
N PRO A 77 -15.45 -6.44 13.30
CA PRO A 77 -16.14 -6.42 12.00
C PRO A 77 -15.88 -5.14 11.21
N THR A 78 -15.55 -4.03 11.90
CA THR A 78 -15.27 -2.76 11.26
C THR A 78 -13.87 -2.74 10.63
N GLU A 79 -12.88 -3.36 11.29
CA GLU A 79 -11.53 -3.51 10.77
C GLU A 79 -11.50 -4.48 9.58
N GLU A 80 -12.30 -5.56 9.61
CA GLU A 80 -12.42 -6.49 8.48
C GLU A 80 -13.01 -5.82 7.23
N ALA A 81 -14.07 -5.02 7.40
CA ALA A 81 -14.68 -4.26 6.31
C ALA A 81 -13.69 -3.26 5.70
N LEU A 82 -12.97 -2.53 6.56
CA LEU A 82 -11.93 -1.60 6.11
C LEU A 82 -10.80 -2.30 5.36
N CYS A 83 -10.35 -3.46 5.85
CA CYS A 83 -9.32 -4.24 5.19
C CYS A 83 -9.76 -4.66 3.77
N LYS A 84 -11.02 -5.10 3.61
CA LYS A 84 -11.59 -5.42 2.29
C LYS A 84 -11.58 -4.21 1.35
N GLU A 85 -11.95 -3.02 1.84
CA GLU A 85 -11.91 -1.79 1.05
C GLU A 85 -10.48 -1.42 0.62
N VAL A 86 -9.51 -1.50 1.55
CA VAL A 86 -8.10 -1.22 1.25
C VAL A 86 -7.55 -2.21 0.20
N VAL A 87 -7.83 -3.51 0.35
CA VAL A 87 -7.41 -4.54 -0.60
C VAL A 87 -8.06 -4.33 -1.97
N GLN A 88 -9.32 -3.88 -2.01
CA GLN A 88 -9.97 -3.49 -3.25
C GLN A 88 -9.25 -2.30 -3.90
N LEU A 89 -8.89 -1.27 -3.15
CA LEU A 89 -8.13 -0.13 -3.66
C LEU A 89 -6.75 -0.54 -4.18
N VAL A 90 -6.06 -1.49 -3.53
CA VAL A 90 -4.82 -2.07 -4.05
C VAL A 90 -5.05 -2.71 -5.42
N SER A 91 -6.10 -3.51 -5.57
CA SER A 91 -6.48 -4.14 -6.84
C SER A 91 -6.82 -3.12 -7.94
N GLU A 92 -7.55 -2.06 -7.60
CA GLU A 92 -7.88 -0.96 -8.51
C GLU A 92 -6.61 -0.23 -8.98
N ASN A 93 -5.70 0.14 -8.07
CA ASN A 93 -4.42 0.77 -8.42
C ASN A 93 -3.56 -0.11 -9.35
N LEU A 94 -3.52 -1.42 -9.12
CA LEU A 94 -2.81 -2.36 -9.99
C LEU A 94 -3.41 -2.43 -11.39
N THR A 95 -4.74 -2.38 -11.47
CA THR A 95 -5.47 -2.40 -12.74
C THR A 95 -5.24 -1.12 -13.54
N ASP A 96 -5.24 0.04 -12.87
CA ASP A 96 -4.99 1.34 -13.49
C ASP A 96 -3.52 1.50 -13.94
N ALA A 97 -2.59 0.94 -13.18
CA ALA A 97 -1.16 0.99 -13.51
C ALA A 97 -0.78 0.13 -14.73
N LYS A 98 -1.65 -0.78 -15.18
CA LYS A 98 -1.44 -1.71 -16.30
C LYS A 98 -0.98 -0.99 -17.58
N ASP A 99 -1.69 0.07 -17.97
CA ASP A 99 -1.41 0.79 -19.23
C ASP A 99 -0.34 1.87 -19.06
N GLY A 100 -0.24 2.45 -17.86
CA GLY A 100 0.62 3.59 -17.55
C GLY A 100 2.03 3.20 -17.11
N VAL A 101 2.17 2.37 -16.07
CA VAL A 101 3.46 2.10 -15.42
C VAL A 101 3.97 0.70 -15.79
N LEU A 102 3.11 -0.31 -15.72
CA LEU A 102 3.49 -1.71 -15.97
C LEU A 102 3.59 -2.07 -17.46
N HIS A 103 3.03 -1.21 -18.32
CA HIS A 103 2.99 -1.35 -19.78
C HIS A 103 2.61 -2.76 -20.27
N CYS A 104 1.61 -3.37 -19.66
CA CYS A 104 1.14 -4.72 -20.00
C CYS A 104 -0.27 -4.71 -20.60
N SER A 105 -0.64 -5.79 -21.30
CA SER A 105 -2.03 -5.96 -21.80
C SER A 105 -2.93 -6.61 -20.75
N LYS A 106 -2.34 -7.43 -19.88
CA LYS A 106 -3.01 -8.18 -18.83
C LYS A 106 -2.09 -8.31 -17.63
N LEU A 107 -2.64 -8.11 -16.44
CA LEU A 107 -2.00 -8.41 -15.17
C LEU A 107 -2.73 -9.60 -14.52
N LEU A 108 -1.99 -10.65 -14.17
CA LEU A 108 -2.49 -11.83 -13.50
C LEU A 108 -2.15 -11.73 -12.02
N ILE A 109 -3.17 -11.68 -11.17
CA ILE A 109 -3.05 -11.64 -9.71
C ILE A 109 -3.38 -13.04 -9.18
N PRO A 110 -2.47 -13.70 -8.43
CA PRO A 110 -2.77 -14.97 -7.79
C PRO A 110 -3.96 -14.87 -6.83
N GLU A 111 -4.82 -15.90 -6.82
CA GLU A 111 -6.10 -15.93 -6.10
C GLU A 111 -5.99 -15.49 -4.63
N LYS A 112 -4.98 -16.00 -3.91
CA LYS A 112 -4.78 -15.73 -2.47
C LYS A 112 -3.86 -14.54 -2.17
N LEU A 113 -3.30 -13.89 -3.19
CA LEU A 113 -2.32 -12.82 -2.93
C LEU A 113 -2.96 -11.64 -2.20
N LEU A 114 -4.14 -11.20 -2.66
CA LEU A 114 -4.86 -10.08 -2.07
C LEU A 114 -5.34 -10.38 -0.64
N GLU A 115 -5.74 -11.62 -0.37
CA GLU A 115 -6.11 -12.09 0.96
C GLU A 115 -4.93 -11.99 1.94
N HIS A 116 -3.76 -12.54 1.56
CA HIS A 116 -2.57 -12.49 2.40
C HIS A 116 -2.05 -11.05 2.60
N ILE A 117 -2.17 -10.19 1.58
CA ILE A 117 -1.86 -8.76 1.73
C ILE A 117 -2.76 -8.14 2.80
N GLY A 118 -4.06 -8.39 2.75
CA GLY A 118 -5.00 -7.87 3.75
C GLY A 118 -4.63 -8.30 5.18
N GLN A 119 -4.35 -9.59 5.37
CA GLN A 119 -3.94 -10.15 6.66
C GLN A 119 -2.67 -9.47 7.18
N GLU A 120 -1.65 -9.31 6.34
CA GLU A 120 -0.38 -8.69 6.72
C GLU A 120 -0.53 -7.20 7.06
N LEU A 121 -1.34 -6.46 6.29
CA LEU A 121 -1.60 -5.05 6.55
C LEU A 121 -2.28 -4.84 7.91
N VAL A 122 -3.27 -5.67 8.25
CA VAL A 122 -3.93 -5.65 9.56
C VAL A 122 -2.94 -6.03 10.66
N HIS A 123 -2.19 -7.12 10.48
CA HIS A 123 -1.21 -7.60 11.45
C HIS A 123 -0.18 -6.52 11.83
N LEU A 124 0.45 -5.89 10.84
CA LEU A 124 1.46 -4.86 11.08
C LEU A 124 0.88 -3.59 11.72
N SER A 125 -0.41 -3.33 11.48
CA SER A 125 -1.13 -2.16 12.00
C SER A 125 -1.67 -2.35 13.41
N ALA A 126 -1.85 -3.60 13.88
CA ALA A 126 -2.44 -3.89 15.19
C ALA A 126 -1.68 -3.29 16.38
N SER A 127 -0.37 -3.03 16.22
CA SER A 127 0.48 -2.38 17.23
C SER A 127 0.54 -0.85 17.12
N GLU A 128 -0.16 -0.26 16.15
CA GLU A 128 -0.15 1.17 15.90
C GLU A 128 -1.43 1.86 16.39
N PRO A 129 -1.35 3.13 16.80
CA PRO A 129 -2.55 3.91 17.13
C PRO A 129 -3.52 3.95 15.95
N CYS A 130 -4.81 3.74 16.25
CA CYS A 130 -5.90 3.69 15.28
C CYS A 130 -5.83 2.51 14.29
N GLY A 131 -4.94 1.52 14.51
CA GLY A 131 -4.85 0.34 13.66
C GLY A 131 -4.63 0.70 12.19
N LEU A 132 -5.23 -0.09 11.28
CA LEU A 132 -5.08 0.12 9.84
C LEU A 132 -5.54 1.52 9.38
N ARG A 133 -6.49 2.17 10.07
CA ARG A 133 -6.98 3.51 9.75
C ARG A 133 -5.88 4.58 9.83
N GLY A 134 -4.87 4.37 10.67
CA GLY A 134 -3.73 5.27 10.83
C GLY A 134 -2.66 5.15 9.74
N ALA A 135 -2.81 4.23 8.78
CA ALA A 135 -1.80 3.94 7.78
C ALA A 135 -1.86 4.86 6.55
N LEU A 136 -0.68 5.21 6.05
CA LEU A 136 -0.48 5.58 4.64
C LEU A 136 0.22 4.42 3.94
N ILE A 137 -0.38 3.90 2.88
CA ILE A 137 0.14 2.74 2.17
C ILE A 137 0.74 3.20 0.84
N ASP A 138 2.04 2.98 0.67
CA ASP A 138 2.73 3.12 -0.61
C ASP A 138 2.71 1.76 -1.34
N LEU A 139 2.10 1.71 -2.52
CA LEU A 139 2.04 0.49 -3.33
C LEU A 139 3.08 0.54 -4.44
N CYS A 140 3.95 -0.46 -4.47
CA CYS A 140 4.99 -0.57 -5.49
C CYS A 140 5.09 -1.97 -6.09
N VAL A 141 5.60 -2.05 -7.32
CA VAL A 141 5.91 -3.30 -8.02
C VAL A 141 7.40 -3.37 -8.34
N GLU A 142 8.06 -4.40 -7.86
CA GLU A 142 9.46 -4.71 -8.11
C GLU A 142 9.61 -5.37 -9.49
N ARG A 143 10.42 -4.75 -10.35
CA ARG A 143 10.78 -5.22 -11.70
C ARG A 143 12.26 -5.00 -11.96
N GLY A 144 13.01 -6.09 -12.19
CA GLY A 144 14.40 -6.00 -12.65
C GLY A 144 15.33 -5.21 -11.73
N GLY A 145 15.13 -5.27 -10.40
CA GLY A 145 15.91 -4.52 -9.41
C GLY A 145 15.47 -3.07 -9.21
N SER A 146 14.43 -2.62 -9.93
CA SER A 146 13.78 -1.32 -9.73
C SER A 146 12.41 -1.49 -9.06
N CYS A 147 11.96 -0.46 -8.35
CA CYS A 147 10.68 -0.44 -7.64
C CYS A 147 9.80 0.65 -8.27
N GLU A 148 8.75 0.26 -8.99
CA GLU A 148 7.82 1.16 -9.67
C GLU A 148 6.67 1.50 -8.73
N ALA A 149 6.40 2.79 -8.50
CA ALA A 149 5.27 3.23 -7.66
C ALA A 149 3.95 3.13 -8.44
N MET A 150 2.98 2.40 -7.91
CA MET A 150 1.64 2.22 -8.50
C MET A 150 0.63 3.22 -7.95
N GLY A 151 0.78 3.63 -6.69
CA GLY A 151 -0.15 4.52 -6.04
C GLY A 151 0.14 4.65 -4.55
N GLN A 152 -0.61 5.55 -3.91
CA GLN A 152 -0.58 5.77 -2.47
C GLN A 152 -2.00 5.83 -1.95
N ILE A 153 -2.26 5.18 -0.82
CA ILE A 153 -3.59 5.07 -0.20
C ILE A 153 -3.48 5.60 1.23
N ALA A 154 -4.12 6.73 1.53
CA ALA A 154 -4.40 7.09 2.92
C ALA A 154 -5.67 6.34 3.31
N VAL A 155 -5.56 5.45 4.30
CA VAL A 155 -6.64 4.50 4.62
C VAL A 155 -7.88 5.23 5.12
N ASP A 156 -7.71 6.20 6.01
CA ASP A 156 -8.80 7.01 6.54
C ASP A 156 -8.57 8.50 6.23
N PRO A 157 -9.41 9.14 5.40
CA PRO A 157 -9.27 10.56 5.07
C PRO A 157 -9.58 11.51 6.23
N CYS A 158 -10.24 11.02 7.29
CA CYS A 158 -10.55 11.79 8.49
C CYS A 158 -9.40 11.77 9.52
N LEU A 159 -8.35 10.96 9.29
CA LEU A 159 -7.19 10.87 10.16
C LEU A 159 -5.92 11.39 9.45
N VAL A 160 -5.00 11.92 10.24
CA VAL A 160 -3.63 12.14 9.77
C VAL A 160 -2.87 10.82 9.94
N PRO A 161 -2.25 10.27 8.87
CA PRO A 161 -1.48 9.04 8.99
C PRO A 161 -0.34 9.17 10.00
N THR A 162 -0.13 8.13 10.82
CA THR A 162 0.90 8.09 11.89
C THR A 162 2.04 7.13 11.56
N PHE A 163 1.83 6.21 10.62
CA PHE A 163 2.83 5.29 10.10
C PHE A 163 2.61 5.03 8.60
N HIS A 164 3.68 4.60 7.94
CA HIS A 164 3.67 4.15 6.57
C HIS A 164 3.77 2.63 6.50
N LEU A 165 3.09 2.06 5.52
CA LEU A 165 3.31 0.69 5.05
C LEU A 165 3.73 0.74 3.59
N THR A 166 4.95 0.34 3.28
CA THR A 166 5.39 0.18 1.88
C THR A 166 5.13 -1.25 1.44
N LEU A 167 4.06 -1.45 0.65
CA LEU A 167 3.68 -2.72 0.07
C LEU A 167 4.42 -2.93 -1.26
N VAL A 168 5.36 -3.87 -1.28
CA VAL A 168 6.18 -4.20 -2.44
C VAL A 168 5.74 -5.55 -3.01
N LEU A 169 5.12 -5.51 -4.18
CA LEU A 169 4.73 -6.68 -4.95
C LEU A 169 5.84 -7.05 -5.93
N ARG A 170 5.95 -8.34 -6.28
CA ARG A 170 6.97 -8.83 -7.21
C ARG A 170 6.33 -9.41 -8.45
N LEU A 171 6.98 -9.25 -9.60
CA LEU A 171 6.60 -10.00 -10.80
C LEU A 171 7.17 -11.42 -10.74
N ASP A 172 6.39 -12.39 -11.23
CA ASP A 172 6.83 -13.78 -11.35
C ASP A 172 7.95 -13.86 -12.40
N SER A 173 9.16 -14.18 -11.96
CA SER A 173 10.33 -14.35 -12.82
C SER A 173 10.46 -15.78 -13.37
N LYS A 174 9.59 -16.70 -12.95
CA LYS A 174 9.64 -18.11 -13.33
C LYS A 174 9.00 -18.34 -14.71
N GLY A 175 9.74 -18.06 -15.77
CA GLY A 175 9.39 -18.63 -17.08
C GLY A 175 9.92 -17.94 -18.34
N LEU A 176 10.47 -16.74 -18.26
CA LEU A 176 10.94 -16.02 -19.46
C LEU A 176 12.46 -15.87 -19.42
N TRP A 177 13.14 -16.83 -20.05
CA TRP A 177 14.54 -16.68 -20.41
C TRP A 177 14.69 -15.37 -21.22
N PRO A 178 15.45 -14.37 -20.75
CA PRO A 178 15.61 -13.09 -21.45
C PRO A 178 16.12 -13.27 -22.90
N LYS A 179 16.91 -14.33 -23.12
CA LYS A 179 17.55 -14.63 -24.41
C LYS A 179 16.59 -15.07 -25.52
N ILE A 180 15.37 -15.53 -25.19
CA ILE A 180 14.40 -16.05 -26.18
C ILE A 180 13.31 -15.01 -26.49
N GLN A 181 13.04 -14.07 -25.59
CA GLN A 181 12.13 -12.94 -25.87
C GLN A 181 12.62 -12.06 -27.03
N GLY A 182 13.95 -11.93 -27.20
CA GLY A 182 14.57 -11.21 -28.32
C GLY A 182 14.35 -11.87 -29.69
N LEU A 183 13.90 -13.13 -29.75
CA LEU A 183 13.63 -13.86 -31.00
C LEU A 183 12.16 -13.74 -31.45
N PHE A 184 11.24 -13.41 -30.54
CA PHE A 184 9.81 -13.21 -30.84
C PHE A 184 9.38 -11.74 -30.81
N THR A 185 10.23 -10.84 -30.30
CA THR A 185 10.08 -9.40 -30.50
C THR A 185 10.64 -9.03 -31.87
N GLY A 186 9.89 -9.42 -32.91
CA GLY A 186 10.18 -9.08 -34.29
C GLY A 186 10.37 -7.57 -34.42
N ARG A 187 11.62 -7.16 -34.67
CA ARG A 187 12.04 -5.78 -34.95
C ARG A 187 11.56 -5.41 -36.36
N SER A 188 10.25 -5.31 -36.55
CA SER A 188 9.63 -4.77 -37.76
C SER A 188 9.02 -3.41 -37.43
N PRO A 189 9.35 -2.33 -38.17
CA PRO A 189 8.79 -1.00 -37.95
C PRO A 189 7.26 -0.91 -38.20
N ALA A 190 6.61 -2.01 -38.61
CA ALA A 190 5.18 -2.13 -38.86
C ALA A 190 4.48 -3.20 -37.98
N SER A 191 5.18 -3.82 -37.01
CA SER A 191 4.57 -4.77 -36.08
C SER A 191 3.85 -4.03 -34.95
N PRO A 192 2.58 -4.32 -34.64
CA PRO A 192 1.93 -3.77 -33.45
C PRO A 192 2.73 -4.16 -32.21
N VAL A 193 2.90 -3.21 -31.27
CA VAL A 193 3.52 -3.47 -29.97
C VAL A 193 2.61 -4.42 -29.20
N VAL A 194 2.88 -5.72 -29.26
CA VAL A 194 2.15 -6.71 -28.49
C VAL A 194 2.57 -6.57 -27.03
N ARG A 195 1.80 -5.79 -26.26
CA ARG A 195 1.97 -5.70 -24.81
C ARG A 195 1.79 -7.09 -24.20
N HIS A 196 2.74 -7.51 -23.39
CA HIS A 196 2.80 -8.86 -22.84
C HIS A 196 1.86 -8.99 -21.64
N ALA A 197 1.47 -10.21 -21.29
CA ALA A 197 0.82 -10.49 -20.02
C ALA A 197 1.88 -10.57 -18.91
N LEU A 198 1.61 -9.93 -17.77
CA LEU A 198 2.44 -10.01 -16.57
C LEU A 198 1.70 -10.78 -15.48
N LYS A 199 2.45 -11.47 -14.63
CA LYS A 199 1.91 -12.19 -13.48
C LYS A 199 2.63 -11.73 -12.22
N LEU A 200 1.87 -11.43 -11.17
CA LEU A 200 2.43 -11.19 -9.85
C LEU A 200 2.87 -12.52 -9.22
N SER A 201 4.00 -12.48 -8.53
CA SER A 201 4.43 -13.50 -7.59
C SER A 201 3.45 -13.57 -6.42
N THR A 202 3.34 -14.74 -5.78
CA THR A 202 2.65 -14.88 -4.50
C THR A 202 3.44 -14.26 -3.35
N GLY A 203 4.74 -14.04 -3.53
CA GLY A 203 5.60 -13.40 -2.54
C GLY A 203 5.54 -11.87 -2.67
N PHE A 204 5.37 -11.20 -1.54
CA PHE A 204 5.38 -9.75 -1.39
C PHE A 204 6.13 -9.39 -0.10
N ARG A 205 6.37 -8.10 0.10
CA ARG A 205 6.94 -7.55 1.33
C ARG A 205 6.13 -6.34 1.77
N VAL A 206 5.96 -6.16 3.07
CA VAL A 206 5.42 -4.94 3.64
C VAL A 206 6.44 -4.39 4.62
N ILE A 207 6.83 -3.12 4.45
CA ILE A 207 7.76 -2.47 5.36
C ILE A 207 6.99 -1.41 6.15
N LYS A 208 6.95 -1.55 7.48
CA LYS A 208 6.34 -0.56 8.37
C LYS A 208 7.36 0.49 8.80
N ARG A 209 6.96 1.77 8.79
CA ARG A 209 7.75 2.89 9.31
C ARG A 209 6.85 3.86 10.09
N LYS A 210 7.19 4.15 11.34
CA LYS A 210 6.53 5.24 12.09
C LYS A 210 6.91 6.60 11.51
N LEU A 211 5.94 7.49 11.36
CA LEU A 211 6.18 8.83 10.79
C LEU A 211 6.67 9.85 11.82
N TYR A 212 6.28 9.66 13.07
CA TYR A 212 6.55 10.60 14.16
C TYR A 212 7.25 9.91 15.33
N SER A 213 8.29 9.10 15.04
CA SER A 213 9.14 8.47 16.06
C SER A 213 10.58 8.94 15.92
N SER A 214 11.30 9.02 17.05
CA SER A 214 12.75 9.24 17.11
C SER A 214 13.55 7.93 17.03
N GLU A 215 12.89 6.77 17.00
CA GLU A 215 13.53 5.45 16.90
C GLU A 215 13.86 5.07 15.44
N GLU A 216 15.05 4.50 15.25
CA GLU A 216 15.61 4.06 13.97
C GLU A 216 14.82 2.86 13.39
N LEU A 217 14.72 2.78 12.05
CA LEU A 217 13.86 1.82 11.32
C LEU A 217 14.09 0.36 11.75
N LEU A 218 13.04 -0.31 12.25
CA LEU A 218 13.03 -1.76 12.48
C LEU A 218 12.58 -2.47 11.20
N ILE A 219 13.42 -3.33 10.63
CA ILE A 219 13.08 -4.19 9.49
C ILE A 219 12.79 -5.58 10.05
N GLU A 220 11.55 -6.04 9.92
CA GLU A 220 11.12 -7.39 10.24
C GLU A 220 11.14 -8.23 8.94
N GLU A 221 11.93 -9.30 8.92
CA GLU A 221 11.96 -10.27 7.82
C GLU A 221 11.01 -11.43 8.14
N CYS A 222 9.94 -11.57 7.35
CA CYS A 222 9.04 -12.73 7.33
C CYS A 222 9.42 -13.70 6.19
#